data_AF-A0A2A4IVV3-F1
#
_entry.id   AF-A0A2A4IVV3-F1
#
_cell.length_a   1.000
_cell.length_b   1.000
_cell.length_c   1.000
_cell.angle_alpha   90.00
_cell.angle_beta   90.00
_cell.angle_gamma   90.00
#
_symmetry.space_group_name_H-M   'P 1'
#
loop_
_entity.id
_entity.type
_entity.pdbx_description
1 polymer ?
#
loop_
_entity_poly.entity_id
_entity_poly.type
_entity_poly.pdbx_seq_one_letter_code
_entity_poly.pdbx_strand_id
1 'polypeptide(L)'
;ELSALRAPIAEINRHFDEGKDVEALDLHAIENATDIFNEVLAVRCVYGSYPARLLDLWDLYDECKGSENDNPAILPADQQFIVLELANAGQDLESYQFNNAEQAYALFLQVAYGLAVAEEAFQFEHRDLHWGNVLIAPTEQK
;
A
#
# COMPACT_ATOMS: atom_id res chain seq x y z
N GLU A 1 -19.78 15.52 -1.71
CA GLU A 1 -18.57 16.16 -2.27
C GLU A 1 -17.45 15.13 -2.44
N LEU A 2 -17.69 14.08 -3.23
CA LEU A 2 -16.70 13.04 -3.58
C LEU A 2 -16.21 13.17 -5.03
N SER A 3 -16.55 14.28 -5.68
CA SER A 3 -16.21 14.59 -7.06
C SER A 3 -14.78 15.11 -7.26
N ALA A 4 -14.01 15.27 -6.18
CA ALA A 4 -12.65 15.82 -6.21
C ALA A 4 -11.55 14.76 -6.44
N LEU A 5 -11.86 13.46 -6.38
CA LEU A 5 -10.91 12.35 -6.64
C LEU A 5 -10.89 11.93 -8.13
N ARG A 6 -11.09 12.88 -9.05
CA ARG A 6 -11.47 12.59 -10.45
C ARG A 6 -10.37 12.69 -11.51
N ALA A 7 -9.12 12.57 -11.13
CA ALA A 7 -8.00 12.23 -12.01
C ALA A 7 -7.17 11.22 -11.22
N PRO A 8 -6.73 10.04 -11.72
CA PRO A 8 -6.57 9.55 -13.10
C PRO A 8 -7.56 8.43 -13.48
N ILE A 9 -8.62 8.22 -12.69
CA ILE A 9 -9.58 7.12 -12.89
C ILE A 9 -10.21 7.13 -14.29
N ALA A 10 -10.44 8.31 -14.90
CA ALA A 10 -11.07 8.40 -16.21
C ALA A 10 -10.19 7.90 -17.38
N GLU A 11 -8.88 7.89 -17.21
CA GLU A 11 -7.93 7.47 -18.26
C GLU A 11 -7.53 6.00 -18.10
N ILE A 12 -7.41 5.56 -16.84
CA ILE A 12 -7.29 4.15 -16.45
C ILE A 12 -8.56 3.37 -16.86
N ASN A 13 -9.76 3.89 -16.54
CA ASN A 13 -11.02 3.26 -16.97
C ASN A 13 -11.13 3.18 -18.49
N ARG A 14 -10.62 4.18 -19.23
CA ARG A 14 -10.63 4.16 -20.69
C ARG A 14 -9.74 3.04 -21.25
N HIS A 15 -8.59 2.78 -20.63
CA HIS A 15 -7.73 1.66 -21.00
C HIS A 15 -8.37 0.29 -20.68
N PHE A 16 -9.06 0.17 -19.54
CA PHE A 16 -9.82 -1.03 -19.20
C PHE A 16 -11.03 -1.25 -20.13
N ASP A 17 -11.76 -0.20 -20.48
CA ASP A 17 -12.89 -0.24 -21.43
C ASP A 17 -12.43 -0.65 -22.85
N GLU A 18 -11.16 -0.40 -23.19
CA GLU A 18 -10.51 -0.86 -24.42
C GLU A 18 -9.96 -2.30 -24.34
N GLY A 19 -10.12 -2.99 -23.21
CA GLY A 19 -9.71 -4.38 -23.01
C GLY A 19 -8.19 -4.57 -22.85
N LYS A 20 -7.45 -3.52 -22.47
CA LYS A 20 -6.01 -3.60 -22.20
C LYS A 20 -5.78 -4.03 -20.74
N ASP A 21 -4.85 -4.95 -20.54
CA ASP A 21 -4.44 -5.44 -19.23
C ASP A 21 -3.63 -4.38 -18.47
N VAL A 22 -3.56 -4.47 -17.14
CA VAL A 22 -2.83 -3.50 -16.29
C VAL A 22 -1.33 -3.46 -16.67
N GLU A 23 -0.81 -4.62 -17.09
CA GLU A 23 0.54 -4.83 -17.62
C GLU A 23 0.84 -4.04 -18.92
N ALA A 24 -0.19 -3.53 -19.60
CA ALA A 24 -0.06 -2.75 -20.84
C ALA A 24 -0.04 -1.23 -20.61
N LEU A 25 -0.11 -0.78 -19.35
CA LEU A 25 0.02 0.65 -19.00
C LEU A 25 1.50 1.03 -18.97
N ASP A 26 1.97 1.65 -20.04
CA ASP A 26 3.28 2.31 -20.04
C ASP A 26 3.21 3.56 -19.16
N LEU A 27 3.77 3.47 -17.95
CA LEU A 27 3.88 4.61 -17.03
C LEU A 27 4.67 5.77 -17.64
N HIS A 28 5.51 5.54 -18.65
CA HIS A 28 6.21 6.62 -19.37
C HIS A 28 5.32 7.40 -20.34
N ALA A 29 4.13 6.88 -20.69
CA ALA A 29 3.16 7.54 -21.56
C ALA A 29 2.14 8.40 -20.81
N ILE A 30 2.15 8.36 -19.47
CA ILE A 30 1.20 9.02 -18.59
C ILE A 30 1.91 10.18 -17.88
N GLU A 31 1.36 11.39 -17.97
CA GLU A 31 1.89 12.53 -17.20
C GLU A 31 1.71 12.27 -15.69
N ASN A 32 2.76 12.52 -14.91
CA ASN A 32 2.77 12.33 -13.45
C ASN A 32 2.42 10.89 -13.02
N ALA A 33 3.18 9.92 -13.52
CA ALA A 33 3.03 8.50 -13.17
C ALA A 33 4.11 8.02 -12.20
N THR A 34 3.72 7.16 -11.26
CA THR A 34 4.62 6.51 -10.31
C THR A 34 4.01 5.23 -9.77
N ASP A 35 4.84 4.25 -9.42
CA ASP A 35 4.50 2.94 -8.83
C ASP A 35 4.97 2.81 -7.37
N ILE A 36 5.41 3.91 -6.74
CA ILE A 36 5.97 3.88 -5.38
C ILE A 36 4.93 3.72 -4.26
N PHE A 37 3.65 3.98 -4.55
CA PHE A 37 2.56 3.82 -3.58
C PHE A 37 2.05 2.39 -3.64
N ASN A 38 1.80 1.78 -2.47
CA ASN A 38 1.34 0.40 -2.43
C ASN A 38 -0.01 0.25 -3.15
N GLU A 39 -0.11 -0.78 -3.99
CA GLU A 39 -1.29 -1.05 -4.79
C GLU A 39 -2.44 -1.58 -3.92
N VAL A 40 -3.62 -1.00 -4.10
CA VAL A 40 -4.86 -1.47 -3.50
C VAL A 40 -5.55 -2.43 -4.47
N LEU A 41 -5.52 -3.73 -4.14
CA LEU A 41 -6.10 -4.80 -4.95
C LEU A 41 -7.62 -4.89 -4.77
N ALA A 42 -8.10 -4.73 -3.54
CA ALA A 42 -9.53 -4.72 -3.23
C ALA A 42 -9.86 -3.94 -1.97
N VAL A 43 -11.07 -3.37 -1.94
CA VAL A 43 -11.65 -2.75 -0.75
C VAL A 43 -13.01 -3.39 -0.48
N ARG A 44 -13.19 -3.95 0.71
CA ARG A 44 -14.44 -4.64 1.10
C ARG A 44 -14.92 -4.13 2.45
N CYS A 45 -16.22 -3.88 2.57
CA CYS A 45 -16.88 -3.74 3.86
C CYS A 45 -17.45 -5.12 4.23
N VAL A 46 -17.03 -5.67 5.36
CA VAL A 46 -17.44 -6.99 5.84
C VAL A 46 -18.09 -6.88 7.22
N TYR A 47 -18.93 -7.86 7.54
CA TYR A 47 -19.70 -7.90 8.77
C TYR A 47 -19.63 -9.30 9.38
N GLY A 48 -19.41 -9.38 10.68
CA GLY A 48 -19.37 -10.65 11.42
C GLY A 48 -18.33 -10.67 12.52
N SER A 49 -18.17 -11.83 13.16
CA SER A 49 -17.09 -12.08 14.11
C SER A 49 -15.72 -12.18 13.42
N TYR A 50 -14.65 -11.93 14.17
CA TYR A 50 -13.29 -12.13 13.68
C TYR A 50 -13.08 -13.60 13.26
N PRO A 51 -12.55 -13.89 12.06
CA PRO A 51 -12.39 -15.26 11.59
C PRO A 51 -11.46 -16.09 12.49
N ALA A 52 -11.87 -17.31 12.86
CA ALA A 52 -11.11 -18.18 13.76
C ALA A 52 -9.66 -18.40 13.31
N ARG A 53 -9.44 -18.58 11.99
CA ARG A 53 -8.09 -18.74 11.43
C ARG A 53 -7.21 -17.50 11.62
N LEU A 54 -7.78 -16.30 11.61
CA LEU A 54 -7.02 -15.08 11.85
C LEU A 54 -6.74 -14.87 13.34
N LEU A 55 -7.60 -15.37 14.23
CA LEU A 55 -7.31 -15.43 15.67
C LEU A 55 -6.10 -16.34 15.95
N ASP A 56 -6.08 -17.55 15.38
CA ASP A 56 -4.95 -18.47 15.53
C ASP A 56 -3.61 -17.83 15.07
N LEU A 57 -3.66 -17.05 13.99
CA LEU A 57 -2.47 -16.35 13.45
C LEU A 57 -2.07 -15.15 14.30
N TRP A 58 -3.04 -14.45 14.89
CA TRP A 58 -2.79 -13.36 15.82
C TRP A 58 -2.10 -13.88 17.08
N ASP A 59 -2.60 -14.97 17.68
CA ASP A 59 -2.01 -15.58 18.87
C ASP A 59 -0.57 -16.03 18.59
N LEU A 60 -0.33 -16.68 17.44
CA LEU A 60 1.02 -17.08 17.02
C LEU A 60 1.96 -15.87 16.88
N TYR A 61 1.47 -14.76 16.34
CA TYR A 61 2.26 -13.54 16.19
C TYR A 61 2.60 -12.94 17.56
N ASP A 62 1.62 -12.80 18.46
CA ASP A 62 1.80 -12.26 19.80
C ASP A 62 2.80 -13.09 20.62
N GLU A 63 2.71 -14.42 20.57
CA GLU A 63 3.66 -15.32 21.22
C GLU A 63 5.10 -15.16 20.69
N CYS A 64 5.26 -14.91 19.39
CA CYS A 64 6.57 -14.85 18.74
C CYS A 64 7.22 -13.45 18.76
N LYS A 65 6.42 -12.39 18.74
CA LYS A 65 6.87 -11.00 18.53
C LYS A 65 6.36 -10.03 19.60
N GLY A 66 5.31 -10.39 20.32
CA GLY A 66 4.52 -9.47 21.12
C GLY A 66 3.62 -8.59 20.26
N SER A 67 2.45 -8.26 20.80
CA SER A 67 1.49 -7.31 20.24
C SER A 67 1.09 -6.31 21.32
N GLU A 68 1.15 -5.03 20.98
CA GLU A 68 0.62 -3.94 21.82
C GLU A 68 -0.90 -3.77 21.65
N ASN A 69 -1.51 -4.48 20.69
CA ASN A 69 -2.95 -4.44 20.44
C ASN A 69 -3.71 -5.46 21.30
N ASP A 70 -4.98 -5.16 21.61
CA ASP A 70 -5.90 -6.12 22.22
C ASP A 70 -6.18 -7.28 21.26
N ASN A 71 -6.37 -8.49 21.82
CA ASN A 71 -6.76 -9.65 21.03
C ASN A 71 -8.13 -9.40 20.35
N PRO A 72 -8.24 -9.52 19.02
CA PRO A 72 -9.46 -9.16 18.29
C PRO A 72 -10.66 -10.07 18.60
N ALA A 73 -10.48 -11.15 19.36
CA ALA A 73 -11.57 -11.95 19.93
C ALA A 73 -12.49 -11.16 20.87
N ILE A 74 -12.08 -9.99 21.37
CA ILE A 74 -12.92 -9.09 22.18
C ILE A 74 -14.07 -8.46 21.38
N LEU A 75 -13.96 -8.42 20.05
CA LEU A 75 -14.93 -7.76 19.18
C LEU A 75 -16.25 -8.54 19.09
N PRO A 76 -17.40 -7.86 19.01
CA PRO A 76 -18.69 -8.51 18.98
C PRO A 76 -18.95 -9.21 17.64
N ALA A 77 -19.88 -10.17 17.64
CA ALA A 77 -20.18 -10.97 16.44
C ALA A 77 -20.88 -10.18 15.31
N ASP A 78 -21.40 -8.99 15.62
CA ASP A 78 -22.04 -8.05 14.69
C ASP A 78 -21.13 -6.87 14.31
N GLN A 79 -19.81 -7.01 14.48
CA GLN A 79 -18.83 -6.00 14.12
C GLN A 79 -18.77 -5.77 12.60
N GLN A 80 -18.57 -4.51 12.21
CA GLN A 80 -18.26 -4.12 10.83
C GLN A 80 -16.77 -3.82 10.69
N PHE A 81 -16.18 -4.23 9.57
CA PHE A 81 -14.78 -3.98 9.24
C PHE A 81 -14.64 -3.46 7.81
N ILE A 82 -13.63 -2.61 7.60
CA ILE A 82 -13.10 -2.34 6.27
C ILE A 82 -11.85 -3.21 6.10
N VAL A 83 -11.84 -4.02 5.04
CA VAL A 83 -10.71 -4.84 4.64
C VAL A 83 -10.10 -4.23 3.39
N LEU A 84 -8.86 -3.79 3.52
CA LEU A 84 -8.01 -3.32 2.43
C LEU A 84 -7.06 -4.47 2.05
N GLU A 85 -7.23 -5.02 0.86
CA GLU A 85 -6.34 -6.02 0.29
C GLU A 85 -5.26 -5.28 -0.51
N LEU A 86 -4.01 -5.37 -0.09
CA LEU A 86 -2.88 -4.65 -0.68
C LEU A 86 -1.90 -5.63 -1.32
N ALA A 87 -1.15 -5.16 -2.32
CA ALA A 87 -0.01 -5.92 -2.82
C ALA A 87 1.06 -6.11 -1.73
N ASN A 88 1.79 -7.22 -1.80
CA ASN A 88 2.92 -7.46 -0.89
C ASN A 88 4.11 -6.60 -1.31
N ALA A 89 4.31 -5.47 -0.63
CA ALA A 89 5.37 -4.51 -0.91
C ALA A 89 6.68 -4.76 -0.13
N GLY A 90 6.81 -5.91 0.53
CA GLY A 90 8.04 -6.31 1.22
C GLY A 90 8.08 -5.89 2.69
N GLN A 91 9.25 -5.46 3.16
CA GLN A 91 9.55 -5.21 4.57
C GLN A 91 9.66 -3.71 4.87
N ASP A 92 9.22 -3.29 6.05
CA ASP A 92 9.37 -1.90 6.52
C ASP A 92 10.84 -1.50 6.70
N LEU A 93 11.11 -0.21 6.47
CA LEU A 93 12.45 0.38 6.60
C LEU A 93 12.98 0.35 8.05
N GLU A 94 12.11 0.29 9.06
CA GLU A 94 12.54 0.15 10.46
C GLU A 94 13.26 -1.18 10.71
N SER A 95 12.83 -2.23 10.03
CA SER A 95 13.39 -3.58 10.16
C SER A 95 14.36 -3.96 9.03
N TYR A 96 14.44 -3.17 7.96
CA TYR A 96 15.28 -3.46 6.79
C TYR A 96 16.76 -3.13 7.01
N GLN A 97 17.66 -3.98 6.50
CA GLN A 97 19.10 -3.75 6.53
C GLN A 97 19.66 -3.54 5.11
N PHE A 98 20.21 -2.36 4.87
CA PHE A 98 20.91 -2.06 3.61
C PHE A 98 22.25 -2.76 3.54
N ASN A 99 22.59 -3.22 2.34
CA ASN A 99 23.92 -3.77 2.04
C ASN A 99 24.96 -2.66 1.85
N ASN A 100 24.55 -1.49 1.36
CA ASN A 100 25.43 -0.35 1.12
C ASN A 100 24.66 0.99 1.10
N ALA A 101 25.40 2.10 1.06
CA ALA A 101 24.83 3.45 1.04
C ALA A 101 24.10 3.80 -0.27
N GLU A 102 24.44 3.13 -1.39
CA GLU A 102 23.79 3.37 -2.68
C GLU A 102 22.32 2.93 -2.64
N GLN A 103 22.00 1.82 -1.96
CA GLN A 103 20.62 1.37 -1.77
C GLN A 103 19.79 2.38 -0.98
N ALA A 104 20.34 2.93 0.10
CA ALA A 104 19.66 3.95 0.90
C ALA A 104 19.45 5.24 0.08
N TYR A 105 20.43 5.63 -0.73
CA TYR A 105 20.31 6.77 -1.63
C TYR A 105 19.24 6.55 -2.72
N ALA A 106 19.20 5.36 -3.31
CA ALA A 106 18.17 5.00 -4.29
C ALA A 106 16.76 5.02 -3.69
N LEU A 107 16.58 4.50 -2.47
CA LEU A 107 15.30 4.58 -1.75
C LEU A 107 14.89 6.03 -1.51
N PHE A 108 15.81 6.87 -1.04
CA PHE A 108 15.52 8.29 -0.82
C PHE A 108 15.03 8.98 -2.09
N LEU A 109 15.67 8.72 -3.23
CA LEU A 109 15.25 9.28 -4.52
C LEU A 109 13.86 8.76 -4.95
N GLN A 110 13.58 7.47 -4.79
CA GLN A 110 12.28 6.89 -5.13
C GLN A 110 11.16 7.55 -4.32
N VAL A 111 11.34 7.69 -3.01
CA VAL A 111 10.36 8.37 -2.13
C VAL A 111 10.20 9.84 -2.53
N ALA A 112 11.30 10.57 -2.74
CA ALA A 112 11.25 11.99 -3.09
C ALA A 112 10.55 12.24 -4.44
N TYR A 113 10.89 11.48 -5.48
CA TYR A 113 10.26 11.63 -6.80
C TYR A 113 8.81 11.16 -6.82
N GLY A 114 8.50 10.08 -6.11
CA GLY A 114 7.14 9.60 -6.02
C GLY A 114 6.21 10.55 -5.27
N LEU A 115 6.69 11.20 -4.20
CA LEU A 115 5.97 12.29 -3.55
C LEU A 115 5.80 13.49 -4.48
N ALA A 116 6.84 13.91 -5.21
CA ALA A 116 6.73 15.02 -6.16
C ALA A 116 5.68 14.76 -7.25
N VAL A 117 5.59 13.53 -7.75
CA VAL A 117 4.54 13.11 -8.69
C VAL A 117 3.16 13.24 -8.06
N ALA A 118 2.98 12.79 -6.82
CA ALA A 118 1.70 12.87 -6.12
C ALA A 118 1.32 14.31 -5.72
N GLU A 119 2.30 15.14 -5.34
CA GLU A 119 2.13 16.56 -5.08
C GLU A 119 1.62 17.28 -6.33
N GLU A 120 2.26 17.07 -7.48
CA GLU A 120 1.83 17.70 -8.74
C GLU A 120 0.45 17.22 -9.19
N ALA A 121 0.21 15.90 -9.17
CA ALA A 121 -1.04 15.34 -9.68
C ALA A 121 -2.25 15.56 -8.75
N PHE A 122 -2.05 15.62 -7.42
CA PHE A 122 -3.15 15.57 -6.45
C PHE A 122 -3.05 16.59 -5.33
N GLN A 123 -2.00 17.42 -5.28
CA GLN A 123 -1.67 18.23 -4.10
C GLN A 123 -1.57 17.35 -2.85
N PHE A 124 -1.00 16.15 -3.03
CA PHE A 124 -0.90 15.14 -2.00
C PHE A 124 0.11 15.52 -0.93
N GLU A 125 -0.24 15.20 0.32
CA GLU A 125 0.67 15.24 1.45
C GLU A 125 0.50 13.93 2.23
N HIS A 126 1.58 13.18 2.46
CA HIS A 126 1.48 11.91 3.21
C HIS A 126 1.12 12.14 4.69
N ARG A 127 1.61 13.24 5.29
CA ARG A 127 1.37 13.68 6.69
C ARG A 127 1.84 12.77 7.82
N ASP A 128 2.12 11.51 7.52
CA ASP A 128 2.60 10.52 8.50
C ASP A 128 3.67 9.56 7.90
N LEU A 129 4.62 10.10 7.14
CA LEU A 129 5.66 9.30 6.48
C LEU A 129 6.83 9.00 7.41
N HIS A 130 6.56 8.25 8.48
CA HIS A 130 7.62 7.68 9.31
C HIS A 130 8.23 6.44 8.65
N TRP A 131 9.42 6.05 9.06
CA TRP A 131 10.14 4.91 8.48
C TRP A 131 9.38 3.57 8.49
N GLY A 132 8.47 3.32 9.45
CA GLY A 132 7.58 2.14 9.42
C GLY A 132 6.56 2.11 8.25
N ASN A 133 6.32 3.26 7.59
CA ASN A 133 5.42 3.38 6.43
C ASN A 133 6.16 3.35 5.09
N VAL A 134 7.47 3.10 5.10
CA VAL A 134 8.28 2.92 3.89
C VAL A 134 8.57 1.43 3.75
N LEU A 135 7.96 0.77 2.75
CA LEU A 135 8.14 -0.65 2.47
C LEU A 135 9.16 -0.86 1.35
N ILE A 136 9.97 -1.91 1.48
CA ILE A 136 11.09 -2.21 0.58
C ILE A 136 10.99 -3.67 0.13
N ALA A 137 10.97 -3.86 -1.18
CA ALA A 137 11.05 -5.16 -1.84
C ALA A 137 12.27 -5.22 -2.78
N PRO A 138 12.93 -6.38 -2.90
CA PRO A 138 13.95 -6.59 -3.92
C PRO A 138 13.35 -6.46 -5.33
N THR A 139 14.08 -5.83 -6.25
CA THR A 139 13.73 -5.74 -7.66
C THR A 139 14.90 -6.16 -8.54
N GLU A 140 14.59 -6.74 -9.70
CA GLU A 140 15.57 -7.03 -10.75
C GLU A 140 15.76 -5.85 -11.72
N GLN A 141 14.92 -4.81 -11.61
CA GLN A 141 15.04 -3.59 -12.40
C GLN A 141 16.30 -2.84 -11.99
N LYS A 142 17.08 -2.41 -13.00
CA LYS A 142 18.38 -1.76 -12.83
C LYS A 142 18.31 -0.26 -12.98
#